data_AF-A0A2X3ER26-F1
#
_entry.id   AF-A0A2X3ER26-F1
#
_cell.length_a   1.000
_cell.length_b   1.000
_cell.length_c   1.000
_cell.angle_alpha   90.00
_cell.angle_beta   90.00
_cell.angle_gamma   90.00
#
_symmetry.space_group_name_H-M   'P 1'
#
loop_
_entity.id
_entity.type
_entity.pdbx_description
1 polymer ?
#
loop_
_entity_poly.entity_id
_entity_poly.type
_entity_poly.pdbx_seq_one_letter_code
_entity_poly.pdbx_strand_id
1 'polypeptide(L)'
;MRKQIALLYNDNPEVVTLASHLMLLAAIYQISDSIQVIGSGILRGYKDTRSIFFITFTAYWVLGLPSGYLLALTDMIVPRMGPAGFWCGFIIGLTSAAIMMMLRMRFLQRQPSSIILQRAAR
;
A
#
# COMPACT_ATOMS: atom_id res chain seq x y z
N MET A 1 -23.81 -13.15 -4.17
CA MET A 1 -22.54 -13.86 -3.87
C MET A 1 -21.70 -13.25 -2.75
N ARG A 2 -22.12 -12.19 -2.04
CA ARG A 2 -21.36 -11.60 -0.90
C ARG A 2 -21.79 -12.17 0.45
N LYS A 3 -23.09 -12.46 0.59
CA LYS A 3 -23.70 -13.01 1.81
C LYS A 3 -23.33 -14.48 2.10
N GLN A 4 -23.09 -15.29 1.06
CA GLN A 4 -22.80 -16.72 1.23
C GLN A 4 -21.44 -17.01 1.87
N ILE A 5 -20.44 -16.15 1.66
CA ILE A 5 -19.11 -16.33 2.26
C ILE A 5 -19.13 -15.91 3.74
N ALA A 6 -19.94 -14.91 4.09
CA ALA A 6 -20.05 -14.41 5.45
C ALA A 6 -20.82 -15.38 6.38
N LEU A 7 -21.83 -16.07 5.86
CA LEU A 7 -22.59 -17.12 6.57
C LEU A 7 -21.74 -18.37 6.92
N LEU A 8 -20.59 -18.57 6.28
CA LEU A 8 -19.71 -19.71 6.56
C LEU A 8 -18.88 -19.51 7.84
N TYR A 9 -18.77 -18.27 8.35
CA TYR A 9 -17.93 -17.93 9.50
C TYR A 9 -18.72 -17.47 10.74
N ASN A 10 -19.89 -16.82 10.59
CA ASN A 10 -20.79 -16.51 11.71
C ASN A 10 -22.16 -15.97 11.24
N ASP A 11 -23.24 -16.25 11.99
CA ASP A 11 -24.63 -15.85 11.69
C ASP A 11 -24.98 -14.41 12.15
N ASN A 12 -24.01 -13.66 12.70
CA ASN A 12 -24.30 -12.38 13.34
C ASN A 12 -24.28 -11.21 12.33
N PRO A 13 -25.39 -10.49 12.09
CA PRO A 13 -25.53 -9.48 11.02
C PRO A 13 -24.54 -8.30 11.14
N GLU A 14 -24.05 -7.99 12.33
CA GLU A 14 -23.02 -6.96 12.54
C GLU A 14 -21.67 -7.35 11.90
N VAL A 15 -21.28 -8.63 12.01
CA VAL A 15 -20.02 -9.15 11.46
C VAL A 15 -20.06 -9.21 9.93
N VAL A 16 -21.22 -9.55 9.35
CA VAL A 16 -21.43 -9.55 7.89
C VAL A 16 -21.32 -8.14 7.32
N THR A 17 -21.84 -7.15 8.03
CA THR A 17 -21.80 -5.75 7.62
C THR A 17 -20.38 -5.20 7.70
N LEU A 18 -19.65 -5.55 8.75
CA LEU A 18 -18.22 -5.23 8.91
C LEU A 18 -17.34 -5.91 7.85
N ALA A 19 -17.56 -7.20 7.58
CA ALA A 19 -16.84 -7.96 6.56
C ALA A 19 -17.05 -7.37 5.15
N SER A 20 -18.25 -6.88 4.84
CA SER A 20 -18.53 -6.25 3.55
C SER A 20 -17.76 -4.94 3.32
N HIS A 21 -17.54 -4.15 4.39
CA HIS A 21 -16.70 -2.95 4.34
C HIS A 21 -15.23 -3.33 4.19
N LEU A 22 -14.76 -4.34 4.93
CA LEU A 22 -13.40 -4.86 4.84
C LEU A 22 -13.07 -5.41 3.44
N MET A 23 -14.02 -6.08 2.77
CA MET A 23 -13.82 -6.55 1.39
C MET A 23 -13.63 -5.39 0.39
N LEU A 24 -14.30 -4.27 0.60
CA LEU A 24 -14.17 -3.09 -0.28
C LEU A 24 -12.81 -2.40 -0.06
N LEU A 25 -12.37 -2.31 1.20
CA LEU A 25 -11.01 -1.90 1.56
C LEU A 25 -9.94 -2.84 0.98
N ALA A 26 -10.18 -4.16 1.02
CA ALA A 26 -9.27 -5.16 0.44
C ALA A 26 -9.13 -5.01 -1.08
N ALA A 27 -10.21 -4.66 -1.79
CA ALA A 27 -10.14 -4.40 -3.24
C ALA A 27 -9.23 -3.21 -3.57
N ILE A 28 -9.30 -2.13 -2.79
CA ILE A 28 -8.43 -0.94 -2.95
C ILE A 28 -6.98 -1.28 -2.57
N TYR A 29 -6.80 -2.06 -1.50
CA TYR A 29 -5.50 -2.59 -1.09
C TYR A 29 -4.84 -3.38 -2.24
N GLN A 30 -5.60 -4.24 -2.93
CA GLN A 30 -5.10 -5.07 -4.02
C GLN A 30 -4.49 -4.22 -5.17
N ILE A 31 -5.09 -3.06 -5.47
CA ILE A 31 -4.60 -2.16 -6.52
C ILE A 31 -3.26 -1.53 -6.09
N SER A 32 -3.19 -1.04 -4.86
CA SER A 32 -1.96 -0.44 -4.31
C SER A 32 -0.82 -1.45 -4.24
N ASP A 33 -1.11 -2.66 -3.77
CA ASP A 33 -0.15 -3.77 -3.70
C ASP A 33 0.38 -4.16 -5.09
N SER A 34 -0.52 -4.30 -6.08
CA SER A 34 -0.14 -4.63 -7.46
C SER A 34 0.81 -3.58 -8.06
N ILE A 35 0.54 -2.29 -7.85
CA ILE A 35 1.41 -1.20 -8.34
C ILE A 35 2.78 -1.27 -7.65
N GLN A 36 2.81 -1.52 -6.33
CA GLN A 36 4.05 -1.63 -5.58
C GLN A 36 4.91 -2.82 -6.06
N VAL A 37 4.29 -3.99 -6.30
CA VAL A 37 4.98 -5.19 -6.79
C VAL A 37 5.52 -4.97 -8.21
N ILE A 38 4.73 -4.40 -9.11
CA ILE A 38 5.16 -4.08 -10.49
C ILE A 38 6.30 -3.06 -10.46
N GLY A 39 6.15 -1.96 -9.70
CA GLY A 39 7.18 -0.94 -9.54
C GLY A 39 8.49 -1.53 -8.99
N SER A 40 8.40 -2.38 -7.96
CA SER A 40 9.54 -3.10 -7.39
C SER A 40 10.22 -4.02 -8.39
N GLY A 41 9.47 -4.75 -9.20
CA GLY A 41 9.99 -5.60 -10.26
C GLY A 41 10.76 -4.80 -11.32
N ILE A 42 10.21 -3.66 -11.73
CA ILE A 42 10.85 -2.77 -12.70
C ILE A 42 12.15 -2.20 -12.14
N LEU A 43 12.13 -1.60 -10.94
CA LEU A 43 13.34 -1.04 -10.33
C LEU A 43 14.43 -2.10 -10.08
N ARG A 44 14.04 -3.34 -9.73
CA ARG A 44 14.99 -4.47 -9.66
C ARG A 44 15.62 -4.78 -11.02
N GLY A 45 14.84 -4.74 -12.10
CA GLY A 45 15.35 -4.88 -13.46
C GLY A 45 16.36 -3.79 -13.85
N TYR A 46 16.20 -2.57 -13.32
CA TYR A 46 17.16 -1.46 -13.48
C TYR A 46 18.38 -1.54 -12.53
N LYS A 47 18.55 -2.63 -11.75
CA LYS A 47 19.55 -2.78 -10.69
C LYS A 47 19.48 -1.70 -9.58
N ASP A 48 18.37 -0.95 -9.45
CA ASP A 48 18.18 0.11 -8.43
C ASP A 48 17.39 -0.44 -7.22
N THR A 49 18.01 -1.35 -6.47
CA THR A 49 17.41 -1.97 -5.27
C THR A 49 17.45 -1.08 -4.03
N ARG A 50 18.41 -0.14 -3.96
CA ARG A 50 18.53 0.81 -2.85
C ARG A 50 17.31 1.73 -2.77
N SER A 51 16.85 2.25 -3.92
CA SER A 51 15.67 3.11 -3.94
C SER A 51 14.42 2.38 -3.46
N ILE A 52 14.26 1.09 -3.81
CA ILE A 52 13.15 0.25 -3.33
C ILE A 52 13.17 0.22 -1.81
N PHE A 53 14.30 -0.17 -1.21
CA PHE A 53 14.42 -0.29 0.24
C PHE A 53 14.06 1.02 0.97
N PHE A 54 14.61 2.16 0.52
CA PHE A 54 14.30 3.46 1.13
C PHE A 54 12.82 3.82 1.00
N ILE A 55 12.22 3.62 -0.18
CA ILE A 55 10.79 3.91 -0.38
C ILE A 55 9.94 3.06 0.57
N THR A 56 10.17 1.76 0.61
CA THR A 56 9.41 0.83 1.44
C THR A 56 9.58 1.13 2.93
N PHE A 57 10.80 1.44 3.36
CA PHE A 57 11.08 1.83 4.74
C PHE A 57 10.34 3.12 5.12
N THR A 58 10.48 4.17 4.31
CA THR A 58 9.86 5.48 4.62
C THR A 58 8.34 5.39 4.60
N ALA A 59 7.77 4.70 3.61
CA ALA A 59 6.32 4.57 3.48
C ALA A 59 5.68 3.79 4.64
N TYR A 60 6.27 2.67 5.07
CA TYR A 60 5.70 1.94 6.21
C TYR A 60 6.01 2.57 7.56
N TRP A 61 7.20 3.12 7.72
CA TRP A 61 7.67 3.58 9.03
C TRP A 61 7.29 5.03 9.33
N VAL A 62 7.31 5.92 8.34
CA VAL A 62 6.98 7.35 8.51
C VAL A 62 5.53 7.66 8.17
N LEU A 63 4.91 6.90 7.25
CA LEU A 63 3.51 7.14 6.89
C LEU A 63 2.59 6.08 7.49
N GLY A 64 2.87 4.79 7.29
CA GLY A 64 2.00 3.70 7.75
C GLY A 64 1.84 3.65 9.28
N LEU A 65 2.95 3.65 10.02
CA LEU A 65 2.94 3.60 11.49
C LEU A 65 2.30 4.85 12.13
N PRO A 66 2.68 6.08 11.77
CA PRO A 66 2.07 7.28 12.35
C PRO A 66 0.61 7.44 11.97
N SER A 67 0.22 7.15 10.72
CA SER A 67 -1.19 7.20 10.32
C SER A 67 -2.01 6.11 11.02
N GLY A 68 -1.49 4.88 11.15
CA GLY A 68 -2.14 3.81 11.89
C GLY A 68 -2.32 4.15 13.37
N TYR A 69 -1.31 4.74 14.01
CA TYR A 69 -1.37 5.19 15.40
C TYR A 69 -2.35 6.36 15.58
N LEU A 70 -2.31 7.34 14.68
CA LEU A 70 -3.23 8.47 14.67
C LEU A 70 -4.69 8.02 14.56
N LEU A 71 -5.01 7.14 13.60
CA LEU A 71 -6.37 6.66 13.40
C LEU A 71 -6.83 5.63 14.45
N ALA A 72 -5.93 4.86 15.04
CA ALA A 72 -6.28 3.83 16.02
C ALA A 72 -6.41 4.35 17.45
N LEU A 73 -5.49 5.23 17.88
CA LEU A 73 -5.42 5.72 19.27
C LEU A 73 -5.92 7.16 19.45
N THR A 74 -6.01 7.97 18.39
CA THR A 74 -6.23 9.41 18.53
C THR A 74 -7.62 9.84 18.03
N ASP A 75 -8.42 10.48 18.89
CA ASP A 75 -9.73 11.06 18.54
C ASP A 75 -9.63 12.38 17.73
N MET A 76 -8.44 12.79 17.30
CA MET A 76 -8.21 14.12 16.72
C MET A 76 -8.86 14.32 15.33
N ILE A 77 -9.06 13.25 14.55
CA ILE A 77 -9.59 13.35 13.16
C ILE A 77 -10.82 12.45 12.97
N VAL A 78 -10.86 11.27 13.60
CA VAL A 78 -11.98 10.31 13.55
C VAL A 78 -12.12 9.69 14.95
N PRO A 79 -13.33 9.42 15.46
CA PRO A 79 -13.51 8.69 16.72
C PRO A 79 -12.77 7.36 16.71
N ARG A 80 -12.19 6.96 17.85
CA ARG A 80 -11.36 5.74 18.02
C ARG A 80 -11.91 4.55 17.24
N MET A 81 -11.33 4.28 16.07
CA MET A 81 -11.73 3.13 15.24
C MET A 81 -11.06 1.83 15.72
N GLY A 82 -10.18 1.90 16.71
CA GLY A 82 -9.48 0.74 17.27
C GLY A 82 -8.71 -0.03 16.19
N PRO A 83 -8.90 -1.35 16.04
CA PRO A 83 -8.20 -2.17 15.04
C PRO A 83 -8.42 -1.72 13.59
N ALA A 84 -9.58 -1.14 13.27
CA ALA A 84 -9.86 -0.67 11.91
C ALA A 84 -8.99 0.55 11.51
N GLY A 85 -8.57 1.37 12.50
CA GLY A 85 -7.63 2.47 12.29
C GLY A 85 -6.25 1.99 11.83
N PHE A 86 -5.77 0.86 12.35
CA PHE A 86 -4.52 0.23 11.91
C PHE A 86 -4.62 -0.26 10.46
N TRP A 87 -5.74 -0.86 10.07
CA TRP A 87 -5.98 -1.28 8.68
C TRP A 87 -5.95 -0.10 7.71
N CYS A 88 -6.59 1.02 8.06
CA CYS A 88 -6.53 2.24 7.26
C CYS A 88 -5.10 2.78 7.15
N GLY A 89 -4.35 2.84 8.26
CA GLY A 89 -2.95 3.26 8.26
C GLY A 89 -2.06 2.36 7.39
N PHE A 90 -2.30 1.05 7.42
CA PHE A 90 -1.59 0.10 6.57
C PHE A 90 -1.86 0.37 5.08
N ILE A 91 -3.13 0.58 4.70
CA ILE A 91 -3.49 0.92 3.33
C ILE A 91 -2.84 2.24 2.89
N ILE A 92 -2.85 3.28 3.73
CA ILE A 92 -2.19 4.56 3.45
C ILE A 92 -0.68 4.35 3.23
N GLY A 93 -0.05 3.54 4.08
CA GLY A 93 1.36 3.13 3.93
C GLY A 93 1.63 2.47 2.58
N LEU A 94 0.84 1.46 2.18
CA LEU A 94 0.99 0.81 0.88
C LEU A 94 0.74 1.74 -0.30
N THR A 95 -0.32 2.54 -0.25
CA THR A 95 -0.65 3.48 -1.33
C THR A 95 0.45 4.52 -1.49
N SER A 96 1.00 5.03 -0.39
CA SER A 96 2.13 5.96 -0.44
C SER A 96 3.39 5.31 -1.04
N ALA A 97 3.73 4.08 -0.65
CA ALA A 97 4.83 3.31 -1.25
C ALA A 97 4.64 3.10 -2.75
N ALA A 98 3.42 2.73 -3.18
CA ALA A 98 3.06 2.53 -4.58
C ALA A 98 3.24 3.82 -5.40
N ILE A 99 2.77 4.95 -4.87
CA ILE A 99 2.93 6.28 -5.49
C ILE A 99 4.41 6.64 -5.58
N MET A 100 5.19 6.49 -4.50
CA MET A 100 6.62 6.79 -4.49
C MET A 100 7.41 5.93 -5.49
N MET A 101 7.09 4.63 -5.60
CA MET A 101 7.70 3.75 -6.61
C MET A 101 7.33 4.17 -8.04
N MET A 102 6.06 4.50 -8.27
CA MET A 102 5.61 4.98 -9.59
C MET A 102 6.28 6.30 -9.97
N LEU A 103 6.42 7.24 -9.02
CA LEU A 103 7.12 8.50 -9.21
C LEU A 103 8.60 8.27 -9.52
N ARG A 104 9.26 7.37 -8.78
CA ARG A 104 10.66 7.00 -9.02
C ARG A 104 10.85 6.37 -10.40
N MET A 105 9.94 5.49 -10.80
CA MET A 105 9.93 4.90 -12.14
C MET A 105 9.75 5.97 -13.22
N ARG A 106 8.80 6.89 -13.07
CA ARG A 106 8.60 8.00 -14.01
C ARG A 106 9.81 8.93 -14.09
N PHE A 107 10.46 9.18 -12.96
CA PHE A 107 11.69 9.98 -12.93
C PHE A 107 12.81 9.28 -13.71
N LEU A 108 12.95 7.96 -13.56
CA LEU A 108 13.94 7.17 -14.28
C LEU A 108 13.63 7.09 -15.78
N GLN A 109 12.36 6.93 -16.16
CA GLN A 109 11.91 6.95 -17.57
C GLN A 109 12.08 8.31 -18.25
N ARG A 110 12.04 9.41 -17.48
CA ARG A 110 12.33 10.76 -17.99
C ARG A 110 13.82 11.02 -18.22
N GLN A 111 14.71 10.14 -17.75
CA GLN A 111 16.13 10.25 -18.07
C GLN A 111 16.40 9.77 -19.50
N PRO A 112 17.26 10.47 -20.26
CA PRO A 112 17.54 10.13 -21.65
C PRO A 112 18.13 8.72 -21.77
N SER A 113 17.74 8.03 -22.84
CA SER A 113 18.08 6.64 -23.17
C SER A 113 19.58 6.34 -23.14
N SER A 114 20.43 7.36 -23.28
CA SER A 114 21.89 7.29 -23.20
C SER A 114 22.40 6.82 -21.84
N ILE A 115 21.77 7.22 -20.74
CA ILE A 115 22.17 6.82 -19.38
C ILE A 115 21.71 5.39 -19.05
N ILE A 116 20.56 4.98 -19.58
CA ILE A 116 20.03 3.62 -19.40
C ILE A 116 20.93 2.60 -20.10
N LEU A 117 21.36 2.90 -21.34
CA LEU A 117 22.29 2.05 -22.09
C LEU A 117 23.69 1.98 -21.45
N GLN A 118 24.21 3.09 -20.90
CA GLN A 118 25.48 3.08 -20.17
C GLN A 118 25.44 2.25 -18.87
N ARG A 119 24.29 2.19 -18.18
CA ARG A 119 24.13 1.35 -16.98
C ARG A 119 23.90 -0.12 -17.30
N ALA A 120 23.31 -0.44 -18.45
CA ALA A 120 23.16 -1.82 -18.93
C ALA A 120 24.49 -2.41 -19.43
N ALA A 121 25.39 -1.56 -19.94
CA ALA A 121 26.74 -1.93 -20.36
C ALA A 121 27.74 -2.14 -19.20
N ARG A 122 27.31 -1.96 -17.94
CA ARG A 122 28.13 -2.13 -16.72
C ARG A 122 27.57 -3.24 -15.82
#